data_AF-A0A8B8NE42-F1
#
_entry.id   AF-A0A8B8NE42-F1
#
_cell.length_a   1.000
_cell.length_b   1.000
_cell.length_c   1.000
_cell.angle_alpha   90.00
_cell.angle_beta   90.00
_cell.angle_gamma   90.00
#
_symmetry.space_group_name_H-M   'P 1'
#
loop_
_entity.id
_entity.type
_entity.pdbx_description
1 polymer ?
#
loop_
_entity_poly.entity_id
_entity_poly.type
_entity_poly.pdbx_seq_one_letter_code
_entity_poly.pdbx_strand_id
1 'polypeptide(L)'
;MHRHISKGSWTFSDQDHGWQVSDCTAEGLKCCLLFSTMPPEIVGEKMEPERLYDAVNVILSLQSKNGGLAAWEPAGAQEWLELLNPTEFFADIVVEHEYVECTSSAISALVMFRNLYPGHRKKEIESFVPNAVRFLENIQNPDGS
;
A
#
# COMPACT_ATOMS: atom_id res chain seq x y z
N MET A 1 20.53 -7.20 6.16
CA MET A 1 19.64 -7.05 5.00
C MET A 1 18.57 -6.07 5.44
N HIS A 2 18.54 -4.87 4.83
CA HIS A 2 17.68 -3.74 5.24
C HIS A 2 16.55 -3.55 4.22
N ARG A 3 15.93 -4.65 3.77
CA ARG A 3 14.86 -4.61 2.78
C ARG A 3 13.59 -5.10 3.43
N HIS A 4 12.50 -4.38 3.20
CA HIS A 4 11.18 -4.85 3.55
C HIS A 4 10.75 -6.07 2.71
N ILE A 5 9.72 -6.78 3.16
CA ILE A 5 9.19 -7.93 2.42
C ILE A 5 8.65 -7.50 1.05
N SER A 6 8.94 -8.28 0.00
CA SER A 6 8.55 -7.93 -1.38
C SER A 6 7.85 -9.06 -2.15
N LYS A 7 7.71 -10.26 -1.57
CA LYS A 7 7.00 -11.36 -2.24
C LYS A 7 5.53 -10.98 -2.43
N GLY A 8 5.07 -11.00 -3.68
CA GLY A 8 3.71 -10.62 -4.05
C GLY A 8 3.51 -9.13 -4.30
N SER A 9 4.57 -8.33 -4.22
CA SER A 9 4.51 -6.90 -4.51
C SER A 9 4.64 -6.57 -6.00
N TRP A 10 4.25 -5.35 -6.34
CA TRP A 10 4.59 -4.70 -7.60
C TRP A 10 5.59 -3.58 -7.35
N THR A 11 6.50 -3.40 -8.30
CA THR A 11 7.40 -2.26 -8.36
C THR A 11 6.74 -1.14 -9.16
N PHE A 12 7.31 0.07 -9.10
CA PHE A 12 6.86 1.18 -9.95
C PHE A 12 7.18 0.97 -11.44
N SER A 13 8.28 0.26 -11.74
CA SER A 13 8.80 0.09 -13.11
C SER A 13 8.56 -1.32 -13.66
N ASP A 14 9.51 -2.21 -13.43
CA ASP A 14 9.53 -3.58 -13.95
C ASP A 14 9.93 -4.57 -12.85
N GLN A 15 9.78 -5.86 -13.16
CA GLN A 15 10.03 -6.93 -12.21
C GLN A 15 11.50 -7.02 -11.76
N ASP A 16 12.45 -6.72 -12.64
CA ASP A 16 13.89 -6.86 -12.37
C ASP A 16 14.39 -5.77 -11.42
N HIS A 17 13.73 -4.60 -11.38
CA HIS A 17 13.99 -3.57 -10.37
C HIS A 17 13.81 -4.10 -8.94
N GLY A 18 12.81 -4.96 -8.70
CA GLY A 18 12.63 -5.67 -7.43
C GLY A 18 12.41 -4.78 -6.19
N TRP A 19 12.12 -3.49 -6.36
CA TRP A 19 11.76 -2.56 -5.28
C TRP A 19 10.24 -2.43 -5.18
N GLN A 20 9.68 -3.10 -4.18
CA GLN A 20 8.25 -3.07 -3.86
C GLN A 20 7.79 -1.64 -3.58
N VAL A 21 6.59 -1.26 -4.02
CA VAL A 21 5.97 0.02 -3.66
C VAL A 21 4.53 -0.24 -3.21
N SER A 22 4.10 0.40 -2.13
CA SER A 22 2.83 0.16 -1.45
C SER A 22 1.63 0.44 -2.35
N ASP A 23 1.61 1.61 -2.98
CA ASP A 23 0.56 2.05 -3.90
C ASP A 23 0.55 1.21 -5.18
N CYS A 24 1.70 0.92 -5.77
CA CYS A 24 1.82 0.10 -6.97
C CYS A 24 1.32 -1.32 -6.70
N THR A 25 1.63 -1.88 -5.53
CA THR A 25 1.12 -3.19 -5.09
C THR A 25 -0.39 -3.15 -4.90
N ALA A 26 -0.93 -2.09 -4.30
CA ALA A 26 -2.37 -1.93 -4.12
C ALA A 26 -3.11 -1.76 -5.46
N GLU A 27 -2.59 -0.94 -6.36
CA GLU A 27 -3.15 -0.72 -7.70
C GLU A 27 -3.05 -1.97 -8.57
N GLY A 28 -1.92 -2.68 -8.54
CA GLY A 28 -1.73 -3.97 -9.20
C GLY A 28 -2.72 -5.03 -8.69
N LEU A 29 -2.86 -5.14 -7.36
CA LEU A 29 -3.86 -6.02 -6.73
C LEU A 29 -5.28 -5.65 -7.18
N LYS A 30 -5.65 -4.36 -7.13
CA LYS A 30 -6.97 -3.87 -7.54
C LYS A 30 -7.25 -4.19 -9.01
N CYS A 31 -6.27 -4.04 -9.90
CA CYS A 31 -6.37 -4.39 -11.31
C CYS A 31 -6.65 -5.90 -11.49
N CYS A 32 -5.88 -6.77 -10.83
CA CYS A 32 -6.12 -8.22 -10.88
C CYS A 32 -7.52 -8.60 -10.35
N LEU A 33 -7.98 -7.95 -9.28
CA LEU A 33 -9.31 -8.17 -8.73
C LEU A 33 -10.41 -7.74 -9.69
N LEU A 34 -10.26 -6.59 -10.38
CA LEU A 34 -11.20 -6.13 -11.41
C LEU A 34 -11.27 -7.11 -12.57
N PHE A 35 -10.13 -7.53 -13.11
CA PHE A 35 -10.08 -8.53 -14.18
C PHE A 35 -10.70 -9.87 -13.75
N SER A 36 -10.57 -10.25 -12.47
CA SER A 36 -11.23 -11.46 -11.95
C SER A 36 -12.77 -11.45 -12.03
N THR A 37 -13.38 -10.27 -12.20
CA THR A 37 -14.84 -10.10 -12.37
C THR A 37 -15.29 -9.98 -13.82
N MET A 38 -14.34 -9.94 -14.77
CA MET A 38 -14.61 -9.84 -16.20
C MET A 38 -14.66 -11.22 -16.86
N PRO A 39 -15.27 -11.35 -18.06
CA PRO A 39 -15.28 -12.60 -18.82
C PRO A 39 -13.85 -13.07 -19.18
N PRO A 40 -13.46 -14.33 -18.89
CA PRO A 40 -12.12 -14.86 -19.19
C PRO A 40 -11.73 -14.81 -20.67
N GLU A 41 -12.71 -14.77 -21.58
CA GLU A 41 -12.48 -14.66 -23.02
C GLU A 41 -11.83 -13.31 -23.41
N ILE A 42 -11.93 -12.30 -22.53
CA ILE A 42 -11.36 -10.96 -22.74
C ILE A 42 -10.02 -10.81 -22.02
N VAL A 43 -9.94 -11.27 -20.77
CA VAL A 43 -8.81 -10.96 -19.86
C VAL A 43 -7.93 -12.17 -19.51
N GLY A 44 -8.29 -13.36 -20.01
CA GLY A 44 -7.62 -14.62 -19.70
C GLY A 44 -8.04 -15.20 -18.34
N GLU A 45 -7.29 -16.22 -17.92
CA GLU A 45 -7.51 -16.89 -16.64
C GLU A 45 -7.20 -15.98 -15.45
N LYS A 46 -7.93 -16.19 -14.37
CA LYS A 46 -7.75 -15.42 -13.14
C LYS A 46 -6.40 -15.76 -12.50
N MET A 47 -5.83 -14.78 -11.80
CA MET A 47 -4.64 -15.01 -10.99
C MET A 47 -4.96 -15.97 -9.83
N GLU A 48 -4.05 -16.89 -9.53
CA GLU A 48 -4.16 -17.78 -8.39
C GLU A 48 -4.34 -16.98 -7.08
N PRO A 49 -5.33 -17.31 -6.23
CA PRO A 49 -5.63 -16.56 -5.01
C PRO A 49 -4.42 -16.38 -4.08
N GLU A 50 -3.53 -17.36 -4.01
CA GLU A 50 -2.35 -17.33 -3.15
C GLU A 50 -1.40 -16.17 -3.50
N ARG A 51 -1.34 -15.77 -4.78
CA ARG A 51 -0.54 -14.62 -5.20
C ARG A 51 -1.17 -13.29 -4.76
N LEU A 52 -2.51 -13.22 -4.78
CA LEU A 52 -3.25 -12.06 -4.26
C LEU A 52 -3.06 -11.96 -2.74
N TYR A 53 -3.00 -13.09 -2.03
CA TYR A 53 -2.75 -13.13 -0.59
C TYR A 53 -1.35 -12.62 -0.24
N ASP A 54 -0.33 -12.99 -1.02
CA ASP A 54 1.02 -12.45 -0.86
C ASP A 54 1.02 -10.91 -1.00
N ALA A 55 0.28 -10.35 -1.98
CA ALA A 55 0.13 -8.91 -2.15
C ALA A 55 -0.55 -8.23 -0.94
N VAL A 56 -1.63 -8.83 -0.44
CA VAL A 56 -2.33 -8.36 0.77
C VAL A 56 -1.40 -8.37 1.98
N ASN A 57 -0.53 -9.37 2.11
CA ASN A 57 0.45 -9.42 3.20
C ASN A 57 1.44 -8.25 3.15
N VAL A 58 1.92 -7.88 1.96
CA VAL A 58 2.79 -6.71 1.78
C VAL A 58 2.06 -5.44 2.21
N ILE A 59 0.86 -5.18 1.67
CA ILE A 59 0.07 -3.97 1.99
C ILE A 59 -0.21 -3.86 3.50
N LEU A 60 -0.67 -4.95 4.13
CA LEU A 60 -0.96 -4.96 5.57
C LEU A 60 0.29 -4.71 6.42
N SER A 61 1.48 -5.10 5.95
CA SER A 61 2.73 -4.93 6.70
C SER A 61 3.29 -3.51 6.70
N LEU A 62 2.74 -2.62 5.85
CA LEU A 62 3.24 -1.26 5.63
C LEU A 62 2.46 -0.18 6.40
N GLN A 63 1.38 -0.54 7.10
CA GLN A 63 0.61 0.44 7.88
C GLN A 63 1.36 0.88 9.13
N SER A 64 1.57 2.18 9.23
CA SER A 64 2.14 2.83 10.41
C SER A 64 1.12 2.94 11.55
N LYS A 65 1.61 3.28 12.75
CA LYS A 65 0.78 3.42 13.96
C LYS A 65 -0.29 4.52 13.85
N ASN A 66 -0.03 5.56 13.04
CA ASN A 66 -0.98 6.63 12.75
C ASN A 66 -2.07 6.21 11.74
N GLY A 67 -1.93 5.04 11.11
CA GLY A 67 -2.86 4.48 10.13
C GLY A 67 -2.45 4.71 8.67
N GLY A 68 -1.47 5.58 8.41
CA GLY A 68 -0.98 5.89 7.07
C GLY A 68 -0.03 4.81 6.53
N LEU A 69 0.21 4.86 5.22
CA LEU A 69 1.16 4.00 4.53
C LEU A 69 2.24 4.85 3.85
N ALA A 70 3.47 4.40 4.01
CA ALA A 70 4.63 4.92 3.29
C ALA A 70 4.80 4.22 1.93
N ALA A 71 5.70 4.73 1.09
CA ALA A 71 5.88 4.25 -0.27
C ALA A 71 6.63 2.91 -0.31
N TRP A 72 7.82 2.83 0.29
CA TRP A 72 8.69 1.64 0.13
C TRP A 72 8.86 0.83 1.40
N GLU A 73 8.91 1.43 2.57
CA GLU A 73 9.17 0.71 3.83
C GLU A 73 8.37 1.33 4.98
N PRO A 74 8.11 0.60 6.08
CA PRO A 74 7.41 1.18 7.22
C PRO A 74 8.15 2.41 7.76
N ALA A 75 7.43 3.53 7.91
CA ALA A 75 7.95 4.79 8.45
C ALA A 75 8.22 4.69 9.97
N GLY A 76 9.31 4.00 10.31
CA GLY A 76 9.69 3.73 11.70
C GLY A 76 10.65 4.75 12.32
N ALA A 77 11.23 5.62 11.50
CA ALA A 77 12.19 6.64 11.93
C ALA A 77 11.48 7.91 12.41
N GLN A 78 12.15 8.71 13.23
CA GLN A 78 11.56 9.92 13.79
C GLN A 78 11.74 11.12 12.84
N GLU A 79 10.67 11.88 12.65
CA GLU A 79 10.60 13.05 11.75
C GLU A 79 11.70 14.09 11.99
N TRP A 80 12.15 14.28 13.24
CA TRP A 80 13.22 15.25 13.55
C TRP A 80 14.55 14.93 12.84
N LEU A 81 14.74 13.70 12.35
CA LEU A 81 15.91 13.33 11.55
C LEU A 81 15.96 14.10 10.22
N GLU A 82 14.84 14.65 9.73
CA GLU A 82 14.84 15.55 8.56
C GLU A 82 15.69 16.81 8.77
N LEU A 83 15.98 17.20 10.03
CA LEU A 83 16.96 18.26 10.33
C LEU A 83 18.37 17.94 9.82
N LEU A 84 18.66 16.66 9.59
CA LEU A 84 19.94 16.18 9.08
C LEU A 84 19.99 16.15 7.54
N ASN A 85 18.94 16.58 6.84
CA ASN A 85 18.92 16.64 5.38
C ASN A 85 20.03 17.59 4.89
N PRO A 86 21.06 17.07 4.20
CA PRO A 86 22.16 17.90 3.72
C PRO A 86 21.89 18.49 2.33
N THR A 87 20.78 18.14 1.69
CA THR A 87 20.44 18.60 0.34
C THR A 87 19.71 19.93 0.39
N GLU A 88 20.07 20.86 -0.49
CA GLU A 88 19.48 22.21 -0.47
C GLU A 88 18.19 22.33 -1.29
N PHE A 89 17.85 21.33 -2.11
CA PHE A 89 16.81 21.43 -3.13
C PHE A 89 15.74 20.34 -3.05
N PHE A 90 15.86 19.41 -2.11
CA PHE A 90 14.83 18.40 -1.81
C PHE A 90 14.44 18.47 -0.34
N ALA A 91 13.15 18.27 -0.06
CA ALA A 91 12.60 18.15 1.28
C ALA A 91 12.12 16.71 1.50
N ASP A 92 12.03 16.31 2.77
CA ASP A 92 11.40 15.05 3.20
C ASP A 92 12.04 13.80 2.57
N ILE A 93 13.37 13.71 2.65
CA ILE A 93 14.17 12.64 2.02
C ILE A 93 14.94 11.77 3.01
N VAL A 94 14.97 12.15 4.30
CA VAL A 94 15.81 11.45 5.29
C VAL A 94 15.08 10.24 5.85
N VAL A 95 13.76 10.32 6.01
CA VAL A 95 12.92 9.24 6.49
C VAL A 95 11.81 8.90 5.49
N GLU A 96 11.23 7.71 5.63
CA GLU A 96 9.97 7.38 4.97
C GLU A 96 8.83 8.16 5.64
N HIS A 97 7.91 8.66 4.82
CA HIS A 97 6.72 9.39 5.26
C HIS A 97 5.47 8.66 4.83
N GLU A 98 4.39 8.78 5.58
CA GLU A 98 3.10 8.27 5.16
C GLU A 98 2.35 9.26 4.26
N TYR A 99 1.75 8.74 3.19
CA TYR A 99 1.13 9.55 2.14
C TYR A 99 -0.36 9.23 1.99
N VAL A 100 -1.16 10.25 1.65
CA VAL A 100 -2.61 10.09 1.43
C VAL A 100 -2.89 9.20 0.22
N GLU A 101 -2.05 9.29 -0.81
CA GLU A 101 -2.12 8.53 -2.06
C GLU A 101 -1.91 7.04 -1.80
N CYS A 102 -0.81 6.70 -1.12
CA CYS A 102 -0.49 5.33 -0.73
C CYS A 102 -1.58 4.72 0.13
N THR A 103 -2.04 5.48 1.13
CA THR A 103 -3.07 5.04 2.07
C THR A 103 -4.43 4.81 1.37
N SER A 104 -4.83 5.73 0.48
CA SER A 104 -6.09 5.64 -0.28
C SER A 104 -6.10 4.46 -1.27
N SER A 105 -5.01 4.24 -2.00
CA SER A 105 -4.86 3.08 -2.90
C SER A 105 -4.99 1.77 -2.12
N ALA A 106 -4.35 1.67 -0.95
CA ALA A 106 -4.45 0.49 -0.09
C ALA A 106 -5.87 0.24 0.44
N ILE A 107 -6.58 1.28 0.90
CA ILE A 107 -7.99 1.16 1.32
C ILE A 107 -8.82 0.59 0.16
N SER A 108 -8.69 1.18 -1.02
CA SER A 108 -9.47 0.78 -2.20
C SER A 108 -9.25 -0.68 -2.57
N ALA A 109 -7.98 -1.10 -2.62
CA ALA A 109 -7.61 -2.48 -2.95
C ALA A 109 -8.10 -3.47 -1.88
N LEU A 110 -7.91 -3.19 -0.60
CA LEU A 110 -8.28 -4.10 0.49
C LEU A 110 -9.80 -4.21 0.69
N VAL A 111 -10.55 -3.13 0.48
CA VAL A 111 -12.03 -3.18 0.51
C VAL A 111 -12.55 -4.09 -0.61
N MET A 112 -12.01 -3.94 -1.82
CA MET A 112 -12.38 -4.80 -2.95
C MET A 112 -11.96 -6.26 -2.70
N PHE A 113 -10.74 -6.48 -2.23
CA PHE A 113 -10.22 -7.81 -1.89
C PHE A 113 -11.13 -8.49 -0.86
N ARG A 114 -11.49 -7.80 0.22
CA ARG A 114 -12.37 -8.33 1.28
C ARG A 114 -13.73 -8.75 0.73
N ASN A 115 -14.28 -8.03 -0.24
CA ASN A 115 -15.57 -8.38 -0.83
C ASN A 115 -15.49 -9.67 -1.66
N LEU A 116 -14.38 -9.88 -2.39
CA LEU A 116 -14.17 -11.08 -3.23
C LEU A 116 -13.63 -12.28 -2.44
N TYR A 117 -12.85 -12.03 -1.38
CA TYR A 117 -12.17 -13.04 -0.55
C TYR A 117 -12.45 -12.82 0.95
N PRO A 118 -13.72 -12.92 1.41
CA PRO A 118 -14.13 -12.48 2.75
C PRO A 118 -13.53 -13.29 3.92
N GLY A 119 -12.94 -14.45 3.65
CA GLY A 119 -12.34 -15.31 4.67
C GLY A 119 -10.86 -15.02 4.97
N HIS A 120 -10.15 -14.32 4.09
CA HIS A 120 -8.69 -14.16 4.21
C HIS A 120 -8.32 -12.87 4.96
N ARG A 121 -7.57 -12.99 6.07
CA ARG A 121 -7.08 -11.85 6.90
C ARG A 121 -8.17 -10.83 7.28
N LYS A 122 -9.41 -11.30 7.44
CA LYS A 122 -10.61 -10.47 7.62
C LYS A 122 -10.44 -9.49 8.80
N LYS A 123 -9.98 -9.97 9.95
CA LYS A 123 -9.85 -9.16 11.17
C LYS A 123 -8.84 -8.04 10.99
N GLU A 124 -7.73 -8.34 10.34
CA GLU A 124 -6.66 -7.39 10.07
C GLU A 124 -7.11 -6.32 9.09
N ILE A 125 -7.82 -6.70 8.02
CA ILE A 125 -8.39 -5.73 7.07
C ILE A 125 -9.47 -4.87 7.73
N GLU A 126 -10.33 -5.46 8.58
CA GLU A 126 -11.36 -4.74 9.34
C GLU A 126 -10.76 -3.75 10.35
N SER A 127 -9.57 -4.02 10.88
CA SER A 127 -8.83 -3.06 11.72
C SER A 127 -8.06 -2.04 10.88
N PHE A 128 -7.50 -2.44 9.74
CA PHE A 128 -6.66 -1.61 8.88
C PHE A 128 -7.44 -0.42 8.32
N VAL A 129 -8.62 -0.69 7.72
CA VAL A 129 -9.37 0.31 6.96
C VAL A 129 -9.81 1.51 7.83
N PRO A 130 -10.40 1.34 9.03
CA PRO A 130 -10.75 2.48 9.88
C PRO A 130 -9.54 3.31 10.33
N ASN A 131 -8.40 2.68 10.59
CA ASN A 131 -7.17 3.41 10.95
C ASN A 131 -6.64 4.24 9.77
N ALA A 132 -6.66 3.65 8.57
CA ALA A 132 -6.26 4.32 7.34
C ALA A 132 -7.19 5.50 7.00
N VAL A 133 -8.51 5.32 7.15
CA VAL A 133 -9.49 6.42 6.98
C VAL A 133 -9.22 7.55 7.98
N ARG A 134 -8.97 7.21 9.26
CA ARG A 134 -8.65 8.22 10.27
C ARG A 134 -7.37 8.99 9.93
N PHE A 135 -6.36 8.33 9.38
CA PHE A 135 -5.16 9.02 8.89
C PHE A 135 -5.51 10.07 7.84
N LEU A 136 -6.31 9.71 6.83
CA LEU A 136 -6.76 10.63 5.78
C LEU A 136 -7.56 11.82 6.35
N GLU A 137 -8.47 11.56 7.29
CA GLU A 137 -9.26 12.61 7.94
C GLU A 137 -8.40 13.56 8.79
N ASN A 138 -7.35 13.04 9.43
CA ASN A 138 -6.48 13.83 10.31
C ASN A 138 -5.50 14.74 9.56
N ILE A 139 -5.11 14.36 8.34
CA ILE A 139 -4.13 15.12 7.54
C ILE A 139 -4.79 16.09 6.56
N GLN A 140 -6.11 16.00 6.37
CA GLN A 140 -6.87 16.92 5.53
C GLN A 140 -6.73 18.36 6.05
N ASN A 141 -6.47 19.29 5.14
CA ASN A 141 -6.36 20.70 5.45
C ASN A 141 -7.74 21.31 5.80
N PRO A 142 -7.79 22.44 6.53
CA PRO A 142 -9.06 23.09 6.87
C PRO A 142 -9.92 23.55 5.69
N ASP A 143 -9.31 23.71 4.50
CA ASP A 143 -10.01 24.04 3.26
C ASP A 143 -10.54 22.81 2.50
N GLY A 144 -10.25 21.61 3.01
CA GLY A 144 -10.65 20.33 2.45
C GLY A 144 -9.63 19.69 1.49
N SER A 145 -8.49 20.34 1.22
CA SER A 145 -7.40 19.75 0.44
C SER A 145 -6.61 18.68 1.18
#